data_AF-A0A812F331-F1
#
_entry.id   AF-A0A812F331-F1
#
_cell.length_a   1.000
_cell.length_b   1.000
_cell.length_c   1.000
_cell.angle_alpha   90.00
_cell.angle_beta   90.00
_cell.angle_gamma   90.00
#
_symmetry.space_group_name_H-M   'P 1'
#
loop_
_entity.id
_entity.type
_entity.pdbx_description
1 polymer ?
#
loop_
_entity_poly.entity_id
_entity_poly.type
_entity_poly.pdbx_seq_one_letter_code
_entity_poly.pdbx_strand_id
1 'polypeptide(L)' 'MYVENSDDVFGKAVAAGAIPIMPIMDAFCEDRCGSIIDPFGHAWTIATHKKDMSVDEIRKVRAEVFKHMCQ' A
#
# COMPACT_ATOMS: atom_id res chain seq x y z
N MET A 1 -3.58 -4.14 -9.93
CA MET A 1 -3.05 -5.50 -9.81
C MET A 1 -2.84 -5.81 -8.35
N TYR A 2 -3.42 -6.91 -7.87
CA TYR A 2 -3.18 -7.41 -6.52
C TYR A 2 -2.09 -8.48 -6.52
N VAL A 3 -1.17 -8.40 -5.57
CA VAL A 3 -0.04 -9.31 -5.39
C VAL A 3 0.18 -9.59 -3.91
N GLU A 4 0.88 -10.67 -3.59
CA GLU A 4 1.19 -11.04 -2.20
C GLU A 4 2.17 -10.08 -1.52
N ASN A 5 3.09 -9.48 -2.29
CA ASN A 5 4.03 -8.48 -1.79
C ASN A 5 4.20 -7.33 -2.78
N SER A 6 3.52 -6.22 -2.50
CA SER A 6 3.49 -5.05 -3.36
C SER A 6 4.83 -4.30 -3.34
N ASP A 7 5.58 -4.29 -2.24
CA ASP A 7 6.90 -3.67 -2.17
C ASP A 7 7.90 -4.34 -3.11
N ASP A 8 7.95 -5.68 -3.08
CA ASP A 8 8.87 -6.45 -3.92
C ASP A 8 8.55 -6.28 -5.41
N VAL A 9 7.27 -6.38 -5.79
CA VAL A 9 6.84 -6.20 -7.18
C VAL A 9 7.05 -4.76 -7.65
N PHE A 10 6.76 -3.77 -6.82
CA PHE A 10 7.01 -2.36 -7.12
C PHE A 10 8.50 -2.08 -7.31
N GLY A 11 9.35 -2.57 -6.39
CA GLY A 11 10.80 -2.42 -6.48
C GLY A 11 11.39 -3.07 -7.73
N LYS A 12 10.93 -4.28 -8.08
CA LYS A 12 11.32 -4.96 -9.32
C LYS A 12 10.91 -4.17 -10.55
N ALA A 13 9.70 -3.63 -10.57
CA ALA A 13 9.23 -2.84 -11.70
C ALA A 13 10.04 -1.55 -11.89
N VAL A 14 10.35 -0.84 -10.81
CA VAL A 14 11.21 0.36 -10.86
C VAL A 14 12.62 0.00 -11.32
N ALA A 15 13.20 -1.09 -10.80
CA ALA A 15 14.51 -1.57 -11.25
C ALA A 15 14.52 -1.98 -12.75
N ALA A 16 13.37 -2.40 -13.28
CA ALA A 16 13.19 -2.72 -14.70
C ALA A 16 12.91 -1.49 -15.59
N GLY A 17 12.93 -0.28 -15.02
CA GLY A 17 12.75 0.98 -15.76
C GLY A 17 11.34 1.57 -15.69
N ALA A 18 10.45 1.04 -14.86
CA ALA A 18 9.17 1.69 -14.61
C ALA A 18 9.35 2.98 -13.78
N ILE A 19 8.53 3.98 -14.07
CA ILE A 19 8.57 5.28 -13.40
C ILE A 19 7.55 5.26 -12.26
N PRO A 20 7.97 5.44 -10.99
CA PRO A 20 7.04 5.56 -9.87
C PRO A 20 6.28 6.89 -9.95
N ILE A 21 4.95 6.82 -10.01
CA ILE A 21 4.06 8.00 -10.02
C ILE A 21 3.35 8.21 -8.68
N MET A 22 3.17 7.12 -7.93
CA MET A 22 2.72 7.16 -6.55
C MET A 22 3.62 6.21 -5.75
N PRO A 23 4.40 6.70 -4.78
CA PRO A 23 5.26 5.85 -3.98
C PRO A 23 4.41 4.84 -3.21
N ILE A 24 4.98 3.67 -2.95
CA ILE A 24 4.27 2.66 -2.18
C ILE A 24 4.05 3.16 -0.76
N MET A 25 2.80 3.13 -0.33
CA MET A 25 2.39 3.61 0.98
C MET A 25 1.27 2.76 1.55
N ASP A 26 1.11 2.83 2.86
CA ASP A 26 -0.08 2.31 3.51
C ASP A 26 -1.19 3.33 3.26
N ALA A 27 -2.14 2.98 2.39
CA ALA A 27 -3.31 3.82 2.19
C ALA A 27 -4.11 3.85 3.50
N PHE A 28 -4.82 4.95 3.76
CA PHE A 28 -5.70 5.12 4.93
C PHE A 28 -6.75 3.99 5.10
N CYS A 29 -6.92 3.18 4.06
CA CYS A 29 -7.74 1.98 3.99
C CYS A 29 -6.84 0.77 3.68
N GLU A 30 -6.46 0.02 4.72
CA GLU A 30 -6.21 -1.44 4.81
C GLU A 30 -5.31 -2.16 3.77
N ASP A 31 -4.87 -1.49 2.73
CA ASP A 31 -4.06 -1.99 1.63
C ASP A 31 -2.73 -1.22 1.59
N ARG A 32 -1.68 -1.95 1.22
CA ARG A 32 -0.39 -1.36 0.87
C ARG A 32 -0.29 -1.25 -0.64
N CYS A 33 -0.32 -0.04 -1.18
CA CYS A 33 -0.38 0.17 -2.62
C CYS A 33 0.52 1.31 -3.10
N GLY A 34 0.90 1.22 -4.38
CA GLY A 34 1.70 2.19 -5.11
C GLY A 34 1.37 2.13 -6.60
N SER A 35 1.71 3.17 -7.35
CA SER A 35 1.46 3.23 -8.79
C SER A 35 2.72 3.56 -9.58
N ILE A 36 2.86 2.92 -10.74
CA ILE A 36 3.96 3.07 -11.68
C ILE A 36 3.45 3.28 -13.11
N ILE A 37 4.28 3.84 -13.96
CA ILE A 37 4.14 3.78 -15.42
C ILE A 37 5.24 2.87 -15.96
N ASP A 38 4.88 1.81 -16.68
CA ASP A 38 5.85 0.89 -17.29
C ASP A 38 6.58 1.54 -18.49
N PRO A 39 7.68 0.95 -18.98
CA PRO A 39 8.42 1.49 -20.14
C PRO A 39 7.62 1.58 -21.45
N PHE A 40 6.47 0.91 -21.54
CA PHE A 40 5.57 0.95 -22.69
C PHE A 40 4.49 2.02 -22.54
N GLY A 41 4.44 2.72 -21.39
CA GLY A 41 3.52 3.81 -21.11
C GLY A 41 2.23 3.38 -20.40
N HIS A 42 2.10 2.14 -19.92
CA HIS A 42 0.91 1.72 -19.19
C HIS A 42 1.01 2.08 -17.71
N ALA A 43 -0.10 2.58 -17.16
CA ALA A 43 -0.22 2.85 -15.74
C ALA A 43 -0.69 1.60 -14.98
N TRP A 44 0.03 1.26 -13.92
CA TRP A 44 -0.28 0.12 -13.05
C TRP A 44 -0.36 0.57 -11.60
N THR A 45 -1.43 0.18 -10.92
CA THR A 45 -1.48 0.21 -9.44
C THR A 45 -1.19 -1.19 -8.92
N ILE A 46 -0.19 -1.31 -8.07
CA ILE A 46 0.23 -2.56 -7.43
C ILE A 46 -0.21 -2.48 -5.96
N ALA A 47 -0.98 -3.46 -5.51
CA ALA A 47 -1.53 -3.48 -4.16
C ALA A 47 -1.37 -4.84 -3.50
N THR A 48 -1.15 -4.84 -2.20
CA THR A 48 -1.26 -6.01 -1.33
C THR A 48 -2.30 -5.71 -0.28
N HIS A 49 -3.26 -6.61 -0.16
CA HIS A 49 -4.23 -6.52 0.91
C HIS A 49 -3.54 -6.90 2.22
N LYS A 50 -3.45 -5.96 3.17
CA LYS A 50 -2.72 -6.22 4.43
C LYS A 50 -3.60 -6.96 5.43
N LYS A 51 -4.85 -6.54 5.61
CA LYS A 51 -5.78 -7.18 6.55
C LYS A 51 -7.20 -6.65 6.39
N ASP A 52 -8.16 -7.55 6.29
CA ASP A 52 -9.55 -7.26 6.64
C ASP A 52 -9.62 -7.15 8.17
N MET A 53 -9.61 -5.93 8.71
CA MET A 53 -9.81 -5.76 10.14
C MET A 53 -11.30 -5.93 10.44
N SER A 54 -11.63 -6.86 11.33
CA SER A 54 -12.98 -6.91 11.89
C SER A 54 -13.31 -5.59 12.60
N VAL A 55 -14.59 -5.20 12.66
CA VAL A 55 -15.03 -3.95 13.32
C VAL A 55 -14.48 -3.82 14.75
N ASP A 56 -14.32 -4.94 15.46
CA ASP A 56 -13.76 -4.96 16.81
C ASP A 56 -12.25 -4.76 16.86
N GLU A 57 -11.50 -5.21 15.85
CA GLU A 57 -10.08 -4.88 15.71
C GLU A 57 -9.88 -3.41 15.33
N ILE A 58 -10.72 -2.85 14.43
CA ILE A 58 -10.70 -1.42 14.09
C ILE A 58 -10.95 -0.56 15.34
N ARG A 59 -11.90 -0.95 16.20
CA ARG A 59 -12.17 -0.25 17.47
C ARG A 59 -10.96 -0.26 18.41
N LYS A 60 -10.25 -1.39 18.52
CA LYS A 60 -9.06 -1.52 19.35
C LYS A 60 -7.89 -0.68 18.81
N VAL A 61 -7.61 -0.78 17.51
CA VAL A 61 -6.56 0.01 16.85
C VAL A 61 -6.87 1.50 16.97
N ARG A 62 -8.11 1.94 16.75
CA ARG A 62 -8.50 3.35 16.95
C ARG A 62 -8.31 3.81 18.40
N ALA A 63 -8.65 2.98 19.39
CA ALA A 63 -8.43 3.32 20.79
C ALA A 63 -6.94 3.44 21.14
N GLU A 64 -6.09 2.58 20.58
CA GLU A 64 -4.63 2.62 20.78
C GLU A 64 -3.95 3.80 20.08
N VAL A 65 -4.35 4.10 18.84
CA VAL A 65 -3.86 5.27 18.08
C VAL A 65 -4.30 6.57 18.76
N PHE A 66 -5.54 6.65 19.23
CA PHE A 66 -6.04 7.82 19.98
C PHE A 66 -5.26 8.05 21.28
N LYS A 67 -4.80 6.99 21.94
CA LYS A 67 -4.02 7.08 23.18
C LYS A 67 -2.60 7.62 22.96
N HIS A 68 -2.00 7.40 21.79
CA HIS A 68 -0.66 7.89 21.46
C HIS A 68 -0.63 9.27 20.77
N MET A 69 -1.78 9.81 20.36
CA MET A 69 -1.87 11.10 19.66
C MET A 69 -2.04 12.29 20.63
N CYS A 70 -2.18 12.05 21.93
CA CYS A 70 -2.38 13.07 22.96
C CYS A 70 -1.26 13.00 24.02
N GLN A 71 0.00 13.09 23.56
CA GLN A 71 1.17 13.27 24.40
C GLN A 71 2.05 14.41 23.88
#